data_AF-A0A529KZQ0-F1
#
_entry.id   AF-A0A529KZQ0-F1
#
_cell.length_a   1.000
_cell.length_b   1.000
_cell.length_c   1.000
_cell.angle_alpha   90.00
_cell.angle_beta   90.00
_cell.angle_gamma   90.00
#
_symmetry.space_group_name_H-M   'P 1'
#
loop_
_entity.id
_entity.type
_entity.pdbx_description
1 polymer ?
#
loop_
_entity_poly.entity_id
_entity_poly.type
_entity_poly.pdbx_seq_one_letter_code
_entity_poly.pdbx_strand_id
1 'polypeptide(L)'
;IDGCTRAQAMRRVIVPLTLPGMGATLGFVFTAAWSELLFALMLISSDEQKTFAVGLLTFIGKFAVDWGQMMAASILALIPVCVFFAFLQRYLVTGLTAGAVKG
;
A
#
# COMPACT_ATOMS: atom_id res chain seq x y z
N ILE A 1 34.14 12.95 11.27
CA ILE A 1 34.84 12.40 12.45
C ILE A 1 34.87 10.87 12.37
N ASP A 2 33.83 10.19 11.82
CA ASP A 2 33.80 8.72 11.67
C ASP A 2 34.29 8.13 10.32
N GLY A 3 34.96 8.91 9.45
CA GLY A 3 35.53 8.38 8.19
C GLY A 3 34.55 7.93 7.10
N CYS A 4 33.23 8.04 7.31
CA CYS A 4 32.22 7.67 6.31
C CYS A 4 32.21 8.61 5.10
N THR A 5 32.18 8.04 3.90
CA THR A 5 31.87 8.80 2.67
C THR A 5 30.40 9.23 2.68
N ARG A 6 30.03 10.27 1.91
CA ARG A 6 28.64 10.78 1.86
C ARG A 6 27.61 9.69 1.53
N ALA A 7 27.95 8.78 0.61
CA ALA A 7 27.12 7.64 0.25
C ALA A 7 26.97 6.62 1.40
N GLN A 8 28.03 6.37 2.17
CA GLN A 8 27.97 5.51 3.35
C GLN A 8 27.11 6.12 4.45
N ALA A 9 27.23 7.43 4.71
CA ALA A 9 26.41 8.12 5.70
C ALA A 9 24.92 8.05 5.34
N MET A 10 24.56 8.28 4.06
CA MET A 10 23.19 8.14 3.56
C MET A 10 22.62 6.74 3.87
N ARG A 11 23.32 5.68 3.49
CA ARG A 11 22.80 4.31 3.60
C ARG A 11 22.81 3.76 5.02
N ARG A 12 23.84 4.08 5.83
CA ARG A 12 24.02 3.50 7.16
C ARG A 12 23.38 4.29 8.29
N VAL A 13 23.17 5.59 8.10
CA VAL A 13 22.63 6.48 9.13
C VAL A 13 21.24 6.97 8.74
N ILE A 14 21.11 7.61 7.57
CA ILE A 14 19.86 8.27 7.19
C ILE A 14 18.75 7.23 6.89
N VAL A 15 19.02 6.24 6.04
CA VAL A 15 18.03 5.21 5.66
C VAL A 15 17.40 4.50 6.87
N PRO A 16 18.16 3.93 7.83
CA PRO A 16 17.55 3.25 8.97
C PRO A 16 16.77 4.18 9.91
N LEU A 17 17.18 5.45 10.03
CA LEU A 17 16.41 6.46 10.78
C LEU A 17 15.08 6.80 10.10
N THR A 18 15.04 6.82 8.76
CA THR A 18 13.83 7.15 8.00
C THR A 18 12.93 5.95 7.72
N LEU A 19 13.40 4.71 7.93
CA LEU A 19 12.62 3.47 7.74
C LEU A 19 11.19 3.50 8.32
N PRO A 20 10.96 3.91 9.59
CA PRO A 20 9.59 3.93 10.13
C PRO A 20 8.69 4.94 9.40
N GLY A 21 9.22 6.12 9.04
CA GLY A 21 8.49 7.12 8.25
C GLY A 21 8.24 6.65 6.81
N MET A 22 9.23 6.01 6.18
CA MET A 22 9.08 5.41 4.86
C MET A 22 8.02 4.31 4.84
N GLY A 23 7.93 3.51 5.91
CA GLY A 23 6.88 2.51 6.06
C GLY A 23 5.49 3.13 5.99
N ALA A 24 5.24 4.19 6.76
CA ALA A 24 3.95 4.90 6.75
C ALA A 24 3.60 5.44 5.36
N THR A 25 4.54 6.12 4.70
CA THR A 25 4.36 6.62 3.32
C THR A 25 4.09 5.49 2.34
N LEU A 26 4.80 4.37 2.47
CA LEU A 26 4.62 3.21 1.59
C LEU A 26 3.23 2.60 1.74
N GLY A 27 2.71 2.49 2.97
CA GLY A 27 1.34 2.01 3.20
C GLY A 27 0.27 2.93 2.62
N PHE A 28 0.46 4.25 2.74
CA PHE A 28 -0.44 5.22 2.10
C PHE A 28 -0.44 5.08 0.58
N VAL A 29 0.75 5.09 -0.03
CA VAL A 29 0.91 4.98 -1.49
C VAL A 29 0.40 3.63 -2.01
N PHE A 30 0.69 2.54 -1.31
CA PHE A 30 0.19 1.21 -1.65
C PHE A 30 -1.34 1.17 -1.66
N THR A 31 -1.99 1.70 -0.62
CA THR A 31 -3.45 1.73 -0.53
C THR A 31 -4.04 2.55 -1.67
N ALA A 32 -3.50 3.75 -1.91
CA ALA A 32 -3.96 4.62 -2.99
C ALA A 32 -3.83 3.95 -4.36
N ALA A 33 -2.68 3.35 -4.65
CA ALA A 33 -2.43 2.67 -5.92
C ALA A 33 -3.28 1.40 -6.09
N TRP A 34 -3.51 0.64 -5.01
CA TRP A 34 -4.31 -0.58 -5.04
C TRP A 34 -5.79 -0.32 -5.30
N SER A 35 -6.35 0.75 -4.73
CA SER A 35 -7.75 1.15 -4.94
C SER A 35 -7.97 2.03 -6.17
N GLU A 36 -6.92 2.36 -6.92
CA GLU A 36 -7.03 3.31 -8.01
C GLU A 36 -7.85 2.75 -9.17
N LEU A 37 -8.92 3.47 -9.52
CA LEU A 37 -9.88 3.05 -10.55
C LEU A 37 -9.73 3.84 -11.85
N LEU A 38 -9.61 5.17 -11.77
CA LEU A 38 -9.74 6.04 -12.93
C LEU A 38 -8.55 5.87 -13.88
N PHE A 39 -7.33 5.85 -13.34
CA PHE A 39 -6.14 5.62 -14.16
C PHE A 39 -6.16 4.23 -14.79
N ALA A 40 -6.54 3.20 -14.03
CA ALA A 40 -6.62 1.84 -14.53
C ALA A 40 -7.67 1.73 -15.66
N LEU A 41 -8.85 2.33 -15.49
CA LEU A 41 -9.92 2.31 -16.48
C LEU A 41 -9.53 3.04 -17.77
N MET A 42 -8.77 4.14 -17.68
CA MET A 42 -8.37 4.92 -18.85
C MET A 42 -7.19 4.31 -19.61
N LEU A 43 -6.23 3.71 -18.90
CA LEU A 43 -4.97 3.25 -19.49
C LEU A 43 -4.98 1.77 -19.90
N ILE A 44 -5.79 0.93 -19.24
CA ILE A 44 -5.85 -0.50 -19.51
C ILE A 44 -7.02 -0.80 -20.46
N SER A 45 -6.70 -1.34 -21.62
CA SER A 45 -7.71 -1.74 -22.63
C SER A 45 -7.88 -3.26 -22.76
N SER A 46 -6.96 -4.06 -22.22
CA SER A 46 -7.04 -5.52 -22.26
C SER A 46 -7.69 -6.10 -21.00
N ASP A 47 -8.53 -7.12 -21.18
CA ASP A 47 -9.26 -7.75 -20.09
C ASP A 47 -8.32 -8.47 -19.10
N GLU A 48 -7.29 -9.11 -19.62
CA GLU A 48 -6.28 -9.85 -18.84
C GLU A 48 -5.43 -8.98 -17.90
N GLN A 49 -5.42 -7.66 -18.12
CA GLN A 49 -4.63 -6.71 -17.32
C GLN A 49 -5.49 -5.86 -16.39
N LYS A 50 -6.81 -6.13 -16.30
CA LYS A 50 -7.70 -5.36 -15.44
C LYS A 50 -7.26 -5.44 -13.99
N THR A 51 -7.14 -4.28 -13.36
CA THR A 51 -6.96 -4.20 -11.91
C THR A 51 -8.23 -4.66 -11.21
N PHE A 52 -8.10 -5.06 -9.96
CA PHE A 52 -9.24 -5.47 -9.15
C PHE A 52 -10.36 -4.41 -9.13
N ALA A 53 -10.00 -3.13 -8.97
CA ALA A 53 -10.95 -2.01 -8.96
C ALA A 53 -11.76 -1.92 -10.27
N VAL A 54 -11.11 -2.08 -11.42
CA VAL A 54 -11.79 -2.12 -12.73
C VAL A 54 -12.62 -3.40 -12.87
N GLY A 55 -12.12 -4.53 -12.36
CA GLY A 55 -12.83 -5.81 -12.34
C GLY A 55 -14.18 -5.74 -11.61
N LEU A 56 -14.28 -4.97 -10.52
CA LEU A 56 -15.55 -4.77 -9.81
C LEU A 56 -16.65 -4.15 -10.69
N LEU A 57 -16.28 -3.32 -11.68
CA LEU A 57 -17.25 -2.71 -12.59
C LEU A 57 -17.96 -3.76 -13.46
N THR A 58 -17.41 -4.97 -13.60
CA THR A 58 -18.07 -6.05 -14.37
C THR A 58 -19.36 -6.55 -13.72
N PHE A 59 -19.52 -6.33 -12.41
CA PHE A 59 -20.76 -6.67 -11.68
C PHE A 59 -21.85 -5.60 -11.84
N ILE A 60 -21.54 -4.47 -12.48
CA ILE A 60 -22.50 -3.41 -12.81
C ILE A 60 -23.00 -3.66 -14.24
N GLY A 61 -24.13 -4.34 -14.36
CA GLY A 61 -24.81 -4.57 -15.63
C GLY A 61 -25.63 -3.38 -16.09
N LYS A 62 -26.10 -3.42 -17.35
CA LYS A 62 -26.95 -2.36 -17.94
C LYS A 62 -28.30 -2.17 -17.24
N PHE A 63 -28.84 -3.23 -16.65
CA PHE A 63 -30.20 -3.26 -16.10
C PHE A 63 -30.25 -3.61 -14.60
N ALA A 64 -29.17 -4.17 -14.05
CA ALA A 64 -29.10 -4.59 -12.66
C ALA A 64 -27.63 -4.66 -12.21
N VAL A 65 -27.42 -4.52 -10.89
CA VAL A 65 -26.11 -4.66 -10.24
C VAL A 65 -26.12 -5.93 -9.40
N ASP A 66 -25.12 -6.78 -9.56
CA ASP A 66 -24.92 -7.96 -8.72
C ASP A 66 -24.17 -7.57 -7.43
N TRP A 67 -24.92 -7.05 -6.46
CA TRP A 67 -24.39 -6.64 -5.17
C TRP A 67 -23.73 -7.79 -4.40
N GLY A 68 -24.23 -9.01 -4.55
CA GLY A 68 -23.71 -10.17 -3.83
C GLY A 68 -22.28 -10.50 -4.26
N GLN A 69 -22.08 -10.65 -5.58
CA GLN A 69 -20.75 -10.93 -6.13
C GLN A 69 -19.80 -9.75 -5.97
N MET A 70 -20.28 -8.52 -6.14
CA MET A 70 -19.47 -7.32 -5.98
C MET A 70 -18.94 -7.16 -4.55
N MET A 71 -19.78 -7.39 -3.52
CA MET A 71 -19.36 -7.34 -2.13
C MET A 71 -18.40 -8.48 -1.77
N ALA A 72 -18.67 -9.70 -2.24
CA ALA A 72 -17.77 -10.83 -2.03
C ALA A 72 -16.37 -10.57 -2.62
N ALA A 73 -16.31 -10.06 -3.85
CA ALA A 73 -15.07 -9.65 -4.48
C ALA A 73 -14.37 -8.53 -3.68
N SER A 74 -15.12 -7.53 -3.20
CA SER A 74 -14.58 -6.42 -2.41
C SER A 74 -13.90 -6.88 -1.11
N ILE A 75 -14.48 -7.88 -0.43
CA ILE A 75 -13.86 -8.51 0.74
C ILE A 75 -12.54 -9.18 0.36
N LEU A 76 -12.49 -9.89 -0.77
CA LEU A 76 -11.25 -10.52 -1.24
C LEU A 76 -10.15 -9.49 -1.52
N ALA A 77 -10.48 -8.31 -2.04
CA ALA A 77 -9.50 -7.25 -2.25
C ALA A 77 -9.01 -6.55 -1.00
N LEU A 78 -9.74 -6.67 0.12
CA LEU A 78 -9.28 -6.18 1.41
C LEU A 78 -8.16 -7.06 1.97
N ILE A 79 -8.17 -8.37 1.66
CA ILE A 79 -7.18 -9.34 2.16
C ILE A 79 -5.72 -8.89 1.94
N PRO A 80 -5.26 -8.56 0.71
CA PRO A 80 -3.87 -8.16 0.48
C PRO A 80 -3.50 -6.88 1.23
N VAL A 81 -4.44 -5.93 1.37
CA VAL A 81 -4.24 -4.71 2.14
C VAL A 81 -4.04 -5.02 3.62
N CYS A 82 -4.92 -5.85 4.20
CA CYS A 82 -4.78 -6.29 5.59
C CYS A 82 -3.46 -7.01 5.84
N VAL A 83 -3.06 -7.93 4.95
CA VAL A 83 -1.80 -8.66 5.03
C VAL A 83 -0.62 -7.70 4.97
N PHE A 84 -0.63 -6.77 4.01
CA PHE A 84 0.41 -5.76 3.86
C PHE A 84 0.57 -4.91 5.13
N PHE A 85 -0.54 -4.39 5.67
CA PHE A 85 -0.51 -3.58 6.89
C PHE A 85 -0.09 -4.39 8.12
N ALA A 86 -0.50 -5.65 8.24
CA ALA A 86 -0.06 -6.52 9.34
C ALA A 86 1.47 -6.68 9.37
N PHE A 87 2.11 -6.82 8.21
CA PHE A 87 3.57 -6.85 8.11
C PHE A 87 4.22 -5.50 8.42
N LEU A 88 3.55 -4.39 8.08
CA LEU A 88 4.07 -3.04 8.27
C LEU A 88 3.96 -2.57 9.73
N GLN A 89 2.92 -3.01 10.46
CA GLN A 89 2.65 -2.63 11.84
C GLN A 89 3.85 -2.85 12.78
N ARG A 90 4.59 -3.97 12.63
CA ARG A 90 5.79 -4.24 13.47
C ARG A 90 6.86 -3.15 13.37
N TYR A 91 6.99 -2.55 12.19
CA TYR A 91 8.00 -1.50 11.93
C TYR A 91 7.53 -0.14 12.45
N LEU A 92 6.23 0.15 12.36
CA LEU A 92 5.64 1.38 12.89
C LEU A 92 5.71 1.42 14.43
N VAL A 93 5.39 0.30 15.10
CA VAL A 93 5.40 0.20 16.57
C VAL A 93 6.83 0.38 17.11
N THR A 94 7.83 -0.26 16.50
CA THR A 94 9.23 -0.15 16.93
C THR A 94 9.78 1.27 16.78
N GLY A 95 9.37 1.99 15.73
CA GLY A 95 9.78 3.38 15.48
C GLY A 95 9.18 4.37 16.48
N LEU A 96 7.92 4.16 16.91
CA LEU A 96 7.25 4.98 17.91
C LEU A 96 7.86 4.80 19.32
N THR A 97 8.24 3.58 19.69
CA THR A 97 8.83 3.31 21.02
C THR A 97 10.28 3.76 21.14
N ALA A 98 11.07 3.75 20.06
CA ALA A 98 12.49 4.12 20.10
C ALA A 98 12.72 5.61 20.45
N GLY A 99 11.75 6.49 20.17
CA GLY A 99 11.77 7.90 20.56
C GLY A 99 11.16 8.21 21.94
N ALA A 100 10.35 7.29 22.50
CA ALA A 100 9.59 7.52 23.73
C ALA A 100 10.40 7.29 25.03
N VAL A 101 11.54 6.59 24.96
CA VAL A 101 12.35 6.21 26.15
C VAL A 101 13.56 7.14 26.38
N LYS A 102 13.67 8.25 25.64
CA LYS A 102 14.72 9.26 25.85
C LYS A 102 14.18 10.62 26.33
N GLY A 103 13.05 10.58 27.05
CA GLY A 103 12.59 11.66 27.94
C GLY A 103 12.87 11.28 29.38
#